data_AF-A0A837ILS3-F1
#
_entry.id   AF-A0A837ILS3-F1
#
_cell.length_a   1.000
_cell.length_b   1.000
_cell.length_c   1.000
_cell.angle_alpha   90.00
_cell.angle_beta   90.00
_cell.angle_gamma   90.00
#
_symmetry.space_group_name_H-M   'P 1'
#
loop_
_entity.id
_entity.type
_entity.pdbx_description
1 polymer ?
#
loop_
_entity_poly.entity_id
_entity_poly.type
_entity_poly.pdbx_seq_one_letter_code
_entity_poly.pdbx_strand_id
1 'polypeptide(L)'
;MLLAQNEIINKAISGSVPTDPGKGLAFYIAALWQTVVTVGGIAFIIYLVWGGIEYLTSGGDKGRIDDAQKKITSSVIGIVILISSYAITYFIQQVFKINILKPVFPSAL
;
A
#
# COMPACT_ATOMS: atom_id res chain seq x y z
N MET A 1 47.43 21.40 1.34
CA MET A 1 47.01 20.94 0.00
C MET A 1 46.26 19.64 0.22
N LEU A 2 44.92 19.72 0.31
CA LEU A 2 43.98 19.09 -0.64
C LEU A 2 44.14 17.57 -0.58
N LEU A 3 43.20 16.81 -0.01
CA LEU A 3 41.96 16.45 -0.70
C LEU A 3 40.82 16.30 0.33
N ALA A 4 39.97 17.31 0.42
CA ALA A 4 38.59 17.10 0.87
C ALA A 4 37.95 16.17 -0.16
N GLN A 5 37.84 14.89 0.18
CA GLN A 5 36.98 13.93 -0.52
C GLN A 5 35.55 14.34 -0.20
N ASN A 6 35.12 15.43 -0.82
CA ASN A 6 33.75 15.86 -0.87
C ASN A 6 33.03 14.78 -1.68
N GLU A 7 32.46 13.79 -1.01
CA GLU A 7 31.39 12.99 -1.60
C GLU A 7 30.49 14.00 -2.32
N ILE A 8 30.33 13.82 -3.63
CA ILE A 8 29.32 14.57 -4.35
C ILE A 8 28.00 14.00 -3.85
N ILE A 9 27.55 14.49 -2.70
CA ILE A 9 26.21 14.26 -2.21
C ILE A 9 25.34 15.09 -3.15
N ASN A 10 24.89 14.44 -4.23
CA ASN A 10 23.95 15.05 -5.14
C ASN A 10 22.63 15.23 -4.39
N LYS A 11 22.48 16.40 -3.77
CA LYS A 11 21.32 16.83 -2.99
C LYS A 11 19.99 16.82 -3.79
N ALA A 12 20.03 16.56 -5.11
CA ALA A 12 18.85 16.35 -5.94
C ALA A 12 18.22 14.95 -5.76
N ILE A 13 18.94 13.97 -5.20
CA ILE A 13 18.33 12.74 -4.70
C ILE A 13 17.80 13.06 -3.30
N SER A 14 16.53 13.48 -3.25
CA SER A 14 15.76 13.74 -2.04
C SER A 14 16.11 12.70 -0.96
N GLY A 15 16.34 13.13 0.27
CA GLY A 15 16.76 12.30 1.43
C GLY A 15 15.80 11.18 1.85
N SER A 16 14.86 10.83 0.99
CA SER A 16 13.94 9.71 1.05
C SER A 16 14.29 8.56 0.10
N VAL A 17 15.21 8.75 -0.86
CA VAL A 17 15.66 7.67 -1.77
C VAL A 17 17.03 7.19 -1.30
N PRO A 18 17.16 5.97 -0.76
CA PRO A 18 18.44 5.50 -0.30
C PRO A 18 19.39 5.26 -1.49
N THR A 19 20.63 5.72 -1.35
CA THR A 19 21.67 5.74 -2.39
C THR A 19 22.39 4.40 -2.60
N ASP A 20 22.06 3.37 -1.84
CA ASP A 20 22.65 2.04 -1.97
C ASP A 20 22.07 1.27 -3.19
N PRO A 21 22.91 0.58 -3.98
CA PRO A 21 22.46 -0.28 -5.07
C PRO A 21 21.43 -1.31 -4.56
N GLY A 22 20.18 -1.23 -5.07
CA GLY A 22 19.08 -2.14 -4.71
C GLY A 22 18.07 -1.59 -3.70
N LYS A 23 18.41 -0.57 -2.90
CA LYS A 23 17.46 0.06 -1.97
C LYS A 23 16.41 0.94 -2.65
N GLY A 24 16.79 1.62 -3.74
CA GLY A 24 15.89 2.52 -4.46
C GLY A 24 14.64 1.79 -4.95
N LEU A 25 14.79 0.62 -5.58
CA LEU A 25 13.67 -0.20 -6.06
C LEU A 25 12.75 -0.64 -4.92
N ALA A 26 13.32 -1.11 -3.80
CA ALA A 26 12.54 -1.50 -2.63
C ALA A 26 11.74 -0.33 -2.04
N PHE A 27 12.33 0.87 -1.99
CA PHE A 27 11.64 2.09 -1.54
C PHE A 27 10.44 2.43 -2.43
N TYR A 28 10.60 2.41 -3.75
CA TYR A 28 9.49 2.68 -4.67
C TYR A 28 8.37 1.63 -4.57
N ILE A 29 8.73 0.34 -4.45
CA ILE A 29 7.74 -0.73 -4.27
C ILE A 29 6.97 -0.54 -2.96
N ALA A 30 7.67 -0.26 -1.86
CA ALA A 30 7.04 -0.03 -0.56
C ALA A 30 6.13 1.21 -0.58
N ALA A 31 6.57 2.31 -1.20
CA ALA A 31 5.80 3.53 -1.33
C ALA A 31 4.53 3.33 -2.18
N LEU A 32 4.65 2.61 -3.31
CA LEU A 32 3.51 2.26 -4.16
C LEU A 32 2.52 1.37 -3.41
N TRP A 33 3.01 0.31 -2.75
CA TRP A 33 2.16 -0.59 -1.98
C TRP A 33 1.41 0.14 -0.87
N GLN A 34 2.10 0.98 -0.08
CA GLN A 34 1.48 1.77 1.00
C GLN A 34 0.41 2.73 0.44
N THR A 35 0.68 3.35 -0.71
CA THR A 35 -0.28 4.23 -1.39
C THR A 35 -1.53 3.46 -1.81
N VAL A 36 -1.37 2.31 -2.45
CA VAL A 36 -2.49 1.46 -2.88
C VAL A 36 -3.34 0.98 -1.71
N VAL A 37 -2.71 0.55 -0.60
CA VAL A 37 -3.44 0.09 0.59
C VAL A 37 -4.23 1.23 1.23
N THR A 38 -3.63 2.43 1.33
CA THR A 38 -4.29 3.60 1.91
C THR A 38 -5.49 4.04 1.06
N VAL A 39 -5.29 4.19 -0.24
CA VAL A 39 -6.35 4.61 -1.18
C VAL A 39 -7.44 3.52 -1.27
N GLY A 40 -7.05 2.26 -1.31
CA GLY A 40 -7.98 1.13 -1.34
C GLY A 40 -8.85 1.05 -0.08
N GLY A 41 -8.29 1.31 1.10
CA GLY A 41 -9.04 1.35 2.35
C GLY A 41 -10.09 2.46 2.38
N ILE A 42 -9.75 3.65 1.87
CA ILE A 42 -10.70 4.76 1.74
C ILE A 42 -11.80 4.42 0.74
N ALA A 43 -11.44 3.89 -0.43
CA ALA A 43 -12.39 3.48 -1.46
C ALA A 43 -13.37 2.42 -0.94
N PHE A 44 -12.89 1.44 -0.16
CA PHE A 44 -13.73 0.42 0.48
C PHE A 44 -14.86 1.04 1.32
N ILE A 45 -14.52 2.01 2.19
CA ILE A 45 -15.51 2.66 3.05
C ILE A 45 -16.55 3.41 2.20
N ILE A 46 -16.11 4.13 1.16
CA ILE A 46 -17.01 4.87 0.27
C ILE A 46 -18.00 3.93 -0.41
N TYR A 47 -17.52 2.84 -1.00
CA TYR A 47 -18.38 1.89 -1.71
C TYR A 47 -19.30 1.10 -0.76
N LEU A 48 -18.84 0.78 0.45
CA LEU A 48 -19.68 0.12 1.45
C LEU A 48 -20.82 1.02 1.91
N VAL A 49 -20.53 2.30 2.20
CA VAL A 49 -21.56 3.28 2.59
C VAL A 49 -22.54 3.51 1.44
N TRP A 50 -22.05 3.64 0.21
CA TRP A 50 -22.90 3.87 -0.94
C TRP A 50 -23.82 2.68 -1.22
N GLY A 51 -23.28 1.46 -1.20
CA GLY A 51 -24.07 0.23 -1.33
C GLY A 51 -25.06 0.04 -0.19
N GLY A 52 -24.69 0.42 1.04
CA GLY A 52 -25.59 0.37 2.20
C GLY A 52 -26.76 1.36 2.09
N ILE A 53 -26.50 2.61 1.69
CA ILE A 53 -27.55 3.60 1.46
C ILE A 53 -28.49 3.14 0.34
N GLU A 54 -27.94 2.62 -0.75
CA GLU A 54 -28.74 2.11 -1.87
C GLU A 54 -29.61 0.92 -1.45
N TYR A 55 -29.08 0.01 -0.63
CA TYR A 55 -29.84 -1.10 -0.06
C TYR A 55 -31.01 -0.61 0.81
N LEU A 56 -30.77 0.36 1.69
CA LEU A 56 -31.80 0.92 2.58
C LEU A 56 -32.88 1.70 1.81
N THR A 57 -32.49 2.42 0.76
CA THR A 57 -33.40 3.26 -0.04
C THR A 57 -34.12 2.50 -1.16
N SER A 58 -33.80 1.21 -1.36
CA SER A 58 -34.38 0.39 -2.42
C SER A 58 -35.87 0.09 -2.23
N GLY A 59 -36.41 0.24 -1.01
CA GLY A 59 -37.86 0.23 -0.76
C GLY A 59 -38.61 -1.05 -1.18
N GLY A 60 -37.91 -2.17 -1.41
CA GLY A 60 -38.49 -3.43 -1.88
C GLY A 60 -38.38 -3.69 -3.39
N ASP A 61 -37.80 -2.77 -4.17
CA ASP A 61 -37.48 -3.01 -5.58
C ASP A 61 -36.36 -4.05 -5.71
N LYS A 62 -36.66 -5.20 -6.29
CA LYS A 62 -35.72 -6.32 -6.41
C LYS A 62 -34.47 -5.97 -7.23
N GLY A 63 -34.60 -5.12 -8.25
CA GLY A 63 -33.47 -4.72 -9.09
C GLY A 63 -32.48 -3.87 -8.30
N ARG A 64 -32.99 -2.86 -7.58
CA ARG A 64 -32.15 -1.99 -6.76
C ARG A 64 -31.49 -2.73 -5.58
N ILE A 65 -32.19 -3.71 -5.01
CA ILE A 65 -31.65 -4.59 -3.97
C ILE A 65 -30.48 -5.41 -4.51
N ASP A 66 -30.62 -6.01 -5.70
CA ASP A 66 -29.57 -6.81 -6.32
C ASP A 66 -28.32 -5.96 -6.66
N ASP A 67 -28.53 -4.77 -7.20
CA ASP A 67 -27.43 -3.84 -7.49
C ASP A 67 -26.71 -3.37 -6.22
N ALA A 68 -27.45 -3.05 -5.16
CA ALA A 68 -26.87 -2.70 -3.87
C ALA A 68 -26.06 -3.87 -3.26
N GLN A 69 -26.58 -5.09 -3.33
CA GLN A 69 -25.88 -6.29 -2.86
C GLN A 69 -24.60 -6.55 -3.66
N LYS A 70 -24.63 -6.35 -4.99
CA LYS A 70 -23.42 -6.44 -5.84
C LYS A 70 -22.36 -5.43 -5.42
N LYS A 71 -22.75 -4.18 -5.13
CA LYS A 71 -21.82 -3.15 -4.65
C LYS A 71 -21.21 -3.50 -3.29
N ILE A 72 -22.03 -3.96 -2.35
CA ILE A 72 -21.55 -4.41 -1.04
C ILE A 72 -20.58 -5.58 -1.19
N THR A 73 -20.94 -6.60 -1.97
CA THR A 73 -20.10 -7.79 -2.19
C THR A 73 -18.77 -7.41 -2.84
N SER A 74 -18.79 -6.53 -3.85
CA SER A 74 -17.58 -6.03 -4.50
C SER A 74 -16.66 -5.28 -3.52
N SER A 75 -17.25 -4.51 -2.61
CA SER A 75 -16.51 -3.81 -1.53
C SER A 75 -15.86 -4.82 -0.58
N VAL A 76 -16.61 -5.84 -0.16
CA VAL A 76 -16.10 -6.90 0.73
C VAL A 76 -14.95 -7.66 0.09
N ILE A 77 -15.04 -7.98 -1.21
CA ILE A 77 -13.93 -8.61 -1.94
C ILE A 77 -12.70 -7.69 -1.96
N GLY A 78 -12.89 -6.39 -2.20
CA GLY A 78 -11.82 -5.40 -2.18
C GLY A 78 -11.04 -5.38 -0.86
N ILE A 79 -11.74 -5.33 0.28
CA ILE A 79 -11.06 -5.34 1.59
C ILE A 79 -10.39 -6.68 1.89
N VAL A 80 -10.98 -7.81 1.48
CA VAL A 80 -10.37 -9.13 1.64
C VAL A 80 -9.04 -9.21 0.89
N ILE A 81 -8.95 -8.63 -0.32
CA ILE A 81 -7.71 -8.55 -1.08
C ILE A 81 -6.66 -7.70 -0.35
N LEU A 82 -7.04 -6.55 0.21
CA LEU A 82 -6.13 -5.68 0.96
C LEU A 82 -5.59 -6.38 2.21
N ILE A 83 -6.45 -7.05 2.97
CA ILE A 83 -6.07 -7.83 4.15
C ILE A 83 -5.12 -8.97 3.75
N SER A 84 -5.44 -9.68 2.67
CA SER A 84 -4.61 -10.78 2.15
C SER A 84 -3.23 -10.28 1.72
N SER A 85 -3.16 -9.11 1.06
CA SER A 85 -1.89 -8.47 0.71
C SER A 85 -1.03 -8.19 1.93
N TYR A 86 -1.63 -7.60 2.98
CA TYR A 86 -0.93 -7.34 4.24
C TYR A 86 -0.46 -8.63 4.91
N ALA A 87 -1.30 -9.67 4.92
CA ALA A 87 -0.96 -10.97 5.48
C ALA A 87 0.24 -11.61 4.77
N ILE A 88 0.31 -11.53 3.44
CA ILE A 88 1.45 -12.04 2.65
C ILE A 88 2.72 -11.26 2.99
N THR A 89 2.66 -9.92 3.01
CA THR A 89 3.80 -9.07 3.38
C THR A 89 4.29 -9.38 4.79
N TYR A 90 3.39 -9.59 5.74
CA TYR A 90 3.73 -9.98 7.10
C TYR A 90 4.36 -11.38 7.15
N PHE A 91 3.81 -12.35 6.43
CA PHE A 91 4.33 -13.71 6.36
C PHE A 91 5.78 -13.73 5.83
N ILE A 92 6.05 -12.99 4.74
CA ILE A 92 7.41 -12.86 4.19
C ILE A 92 8.35 -12.23 5.22
N GLN A 93 7.93 -11.19 5.94
CA GLN A 93 8.77 -10.58 6.99
C GLN A 93 9.12 -11.56 8.11
N GLN A 94 8.17 -12.39 8.55
CA GLN A 94 8.41 -13.37 9.61
C GLN A 94 9.36 -14.50 9.17
N VAL A 95 9.20 -15.00 7.94
CA VAL A 95 10.03 -16.08 7.39
C VAL A 95 11.45 -15.61 7.12
N PHE A 96 11.61 -14.44 6.49
CA PHE A 96 12.92 -13.95 6.07
C PHE A 96 13.61 -13.05 7.11
N LYS A 97 12.93 -12.68 8.21
CA LYS A 97 13.40 -11.71 9.24
C LYS A 97 13.94 -10.39 8.67
N ILE A 98 13.55 -10.05 7.44
CA ILE A 98 13.93 -8.82 6.75
C ILE A 98 12.71 -7.91 6.71
N ASN A 99 12.88 -6.69 7.22
CA ASN A 99 11.87 -5.64 7.09
C ASN A 99 11.86 -5.14 5.64
N ILE A 100 11.09 -5.79 4.76
CA ILE A 100 10.91 -5.39 3.35
C ILE A 100 10.32 -3.98 3.19
N LEU A 101 9.71 -3.45 4.24
CA LEU A 101 9.17 -2.09 4.30
C LEU A 101 10.22 -1.06 4.75
N LYS A 102 11.31 -1.50 5.40
CA LYS A 102 12.42 -0.69 5.91
C LYS A 102 13.72 -1.50 5.86
N PRO A 103 14.29 -1.72 4.67
CA PRO A 103 15.45 -2.57 4.57
C PRO A 103 16.68 -1.81 5.08
N VAL A 104 17.24 -2.27 6.20
CA VAL A 104 18.48 -1.76 6.79
C VAL A 104 19.63 -2.53 6.17
N PHE A 105 20.55 -1.83 5.50
CA PHE A 105 21.74 -2.47 4.95
C PHE A 105 22.91 -1.97 5.79
N PRO A 106 23.83 -2.88 6.17
CA PRO A 106 25.04 -2.47 6.88
C PRO A 106 25.81 -1.48 6.01
N SER A 107 26.02 -0.29 6.56
CA SER A 107 26.98 0.69 6.04
C SER A 107 28.36 0.04 6.15
N ALA A 108 28.95 -0.32 5.01
CA ALA A 108 30.37 -0.63 4.99
C ALA A 108 31.14 0.62 5.45
N LEU A 109 32.20 0.38 6.24
CA LEU A 109 33.14 1.37 6.79
C LEU A 109 33.52 2.47 5.79
#